data_AF-A0A2T0R6R9-F1
#
_entry.id   AF-A0A2T0R6R9-F1
#
_cell.length_a   1.000
_cell.length_b   1.000
_cell.length_c   1.000
_cell.angle_alpha   90.00
_cell.angle_beta   90.00
_cell.angle_gamma   90.00
#
_symmetry.space_group_name_H-M   'P 1'
#
loop_
_entity.id
_entity.type
_entity.pdbx_description
1 polymer ?
#
loop_
_entity_poly.entity_id
_entity_poly.type
_entity_poly.pdbx_seq_one_letter_code
_entity_poly.pdbx_strand_id
1 'polypeptide(L)'
;MPAIRRVPARHRASTPAPAKTLRRGLLVAAAAGAAGAAVLGPASSASAAPVEQWDRLAQCEASGNWHINTGNGYYGGVQFNPRTWTSFGGGQFAPRADLASREQQIVVAERVLAVQGWRAWPSCSRRLGLNGAADPVGMEAALLHPAPAPAPAPAPAPAPAPAPAPAPAPAPAPAPVVEAAPAALRTHVVAPGETLYRIAVNNGVVGGYVAVWNANRAAIGDNPAHIVVGQVLVLP
;
A
#
# COMPACT_ATOMS: atom_id res chain seq x y z
N MET A 1 -55.26 59.64 37.28
CA MET A 1 -54.83 59.63 35.85
C MET A 1 -55.18 58.25 35.26
N PRO A 2 -55.56 58.20 33.97
CA PRO A 2 -56.72 57.45 33.42
C PRO A 2 -56.52 55.92 33.37
N ALA A 3 -57.57 55.12 33.66
CA ALA A 3 -58.47 54.44 32.71
C ALA A 3 -57.75 53.36 31.87
N ILE A 4 -58.18 52.09 31.81
CA ILE A 4 -59.29 51.63 30.95
C ILE A 4 -59.56 50.11 31.18
N ARG A 5 -60.84 49.84 31.45
CA ARG A 5 -61.73 48.70 31.07
C ARG A 5 -61.61 47.27 31.63
N ARG A 6 -62.84 46.78 31.87
CA ARG A 6 -63.36 45.54 32.47
C ARG A 6 -63.37 44.37 31.45
N VAL A 7 -63.00 43.12 31.79
CA VAL A 7 -63.84 41.93 32.19
C VAL A 7 -64.69 41.34 31.03
N PRO A 8 -65.08 40.03 30.94
CA PRO A 8 -64.51 38.72 31.33
C PRO A 8 -64.58 37.63 30.20
N ALA A 9 -64.05 36.43 30.51
CA ALA A 9 -64.51 35.06 30.18
C ALA A 9 -65.20 34.71 28.83
N ARG A 10 -64.80 33.58 28.22
CA ARG A 10 -65.57 32.30 28.19
C ARG A 10 -65.01 31.27 27.20
N HIS A 11 -64.96 30.04 27.71
CA HIS A 11 -64.90 28.69 27.13
C HIS A 11 -65.00 28.48 25.60
N ARG A 12 -64.27 27.46 25.13
CA ARG A 12 -64.93 26.33 24.47
C ARG A 12 -64.23 25.00 24.74
N ALA A 13 -64.99 24.10 25.34
CA ALA A 13 -64.77 22.67 25.42
C ALA A 13 -65.46 21.94 24.26
N SER A 14 -65.15 20.64 24.15
CA SER A 14 -65.96 19.58 23.51
C SER A 14 -65.88 19.54 21.96
N THR A 15 -65.72 18.42 21.26
CA THR A 15 -65.88 16.98 21.54
C THR A 15 -65.31 16.19 20.32
N PRO A 16 -65.16 14.84 20.36
CA PRO A 16 -64.56 14.01 19.31
C PRO A 16 -65.55 13.63 18.20
N ALA A 17 -65.02 13.21 17.04
CA ALA A 17 -65.81 12.56 15.99
C ALA A 17 -65.77 11.02 16.12
N PRO A 18 -66.84 10.30 15.69
CA PRO A 18 -67.22 8.98 16.20
C PRO A 18 -66.74 7.75 15.39
N ALA A 19 -66.69 6.62 16.09
CA ALA A 19 -66.50 5.26 15.58
C ALA A 19 -67.80 4.65 14.99
N LYS A 20 -67.63 3.67 14.07
CA LYS A 20 -68.58 2.58 13.66
C LYS A 20 -67.92 1.82 12.48
N THR A 21 -67.87 0.49 12.33
CA THR A 21 -68.34 -0.68 13.09
C THR A 21 -67.67 -1.92 12.46
N LEU A 22 -67.40 -2.96 13.27
CA LEU A 22 -66.97 -4.31 12.87
C LEU A 22 -67.88 -4.97 11.81
N ARG A 23 -67.29 -5.83 10.96
CA ARG A 23 -67.88 -7.14 10.63
C ARG A 23 -66.86 -8.26 10.77
N ARG A 24 -67.27 -9.27 11.54
CA ARG A 24 -66.62 -10.56 11.81
C ARG A 24 -66.53 -11.42 10.55
N GLY A 25 -65.43 -12.12 10.39
CA GLY A 25 -65.30 -13.33 9.60
C GLY A 25 -64.21 -14.21 10.22
N LEU A 26 -64.61 -15.12 11.11
CA LEU A 26 -63.77 -16.17 11.67
C LEU A 26 -63.77 -17.33 10.67
N LEU A 27 -62.61 -17.67 10.11
CA LEU A 27 -62.34 -19.01 9.61
C LEU A 27 -60.96 -19.43 10.15
N VAL A 28 -61.00 -20.20 11.24
CA VAL A 28 -59.87 -21.03 11.68
C VAL A 28 -60.09 -22.39 11.04
N ALA A 29 -59.17 -22.79 10.15
CA ALA A 29 -58.90 -24.18 9.85
C ALA A 29 -57.40 -24.38 10.03
N ALA A 30 -57.04 -25.16 11.04
CA ALA A 30 -55.68 -25.60 11.32
C ALA A 30 -55.51 -27.06 10.86
N ALA A 31 -54.48 -27.31 10.06
CA ALA A 31 -53.68 -28.56 9.96
C ALA A 31 -52.78 -28.40 8.70
N ALA A 32 -51.49 -28.11 8.84
CA ALA A 32 -50.38 -29.05 9.07
C ALA A 32 -49.56 -29.24 7.78
N GLY A 33 -48.28 -28.87 7.80
CA GLY A 33 -47.30 -29.38 6.84
C GLY A 33 -46.44 -28.35 6.10
N ALA A 34 -45.16 -28.32 6.49
CA ALA A 34 -43.96 -28.10 5.67
C ALA A 34 -43.61 -26.69 5.14
N ALA A 35 -42.36 -26.32 5.48
CA ALA A 35 -41.51 -25.30 4.87
C ALA A 35 -41.97 -23.84 5.00
N GLY A 36 -41.63 -23.23 6.14
CA GLY A 36 -41.34 -21.80 6.15
C GLY A 36 -40.24 -21.54 5.12
N ALA A 37 -40.61 -20.98 3.98
CA ALA A 37 -39.66 -20.46 3.02
C ALA A 37 -38.95 -19.29 3.70
N ALA A 38 -37.85 -19.57 4.38
CA ALA A 38 -36.81 -18.59 4.60
C ALA A 38 -36.46 -18.05 3.21
N VAL A 39 -36.91 -16.84 2.91
CA VAL A 39 -36.37 -16.10 1.78
C VAL A 39 -34.92 -15.84 2.16
N LEU A 40 -34.05 -16.75 1.77
CA LEU A 40 -32.63 -16.53 1.67
C LEU A 40 -32.46 -15.47 0.58
N GLY A 41 -32.60 -14.21 0.96
CA GLY A 41 -31.97 -13.14 0.19
C GLY A 41 -30.48 -13.47 0.07
N PRO A 42 -29.83 -13.16 -1.07
CA PRO A 42 -28.42 -13.43 -1.22
C PRO A 42 -27.69 -12.80 -0.03
N ALA A 43 -26.96 -13.62 0.72
CA ALA A 43 -26.00 -13.12 1.69
C ALA A 43 -25.08 -12.17 0.92
N SER A 44 -25.18 -10.87 1.18
CA SER A 44 -24.18 -9.92 0.72
C SER A 44 -22.90 -10.30 1.43
N SER A 45 -22.09 -11.15 0.80
CA SER A 45 -20.71 -11.38 1.18
C SER A 45 -20.09 -9.99 1.35
N ALA A 46 -19.44 -9.73 2.49
CA ALA A 46 -18.61 -8.56 2.68
C ALA A 46 -17.66 -8.48 1.48
N SER A 47 -18.00 -7.60 0.53
CA SER A 47 -17.34 -7.56 -0.76
C SER A 47 -16.16 -6.65 -0.56
N ALA A 48 -15.05 -7.23 -0.11
CA ALA A 48 -13.75 -6.71 -0.50
C ALA A 48 -13.85 -6.35 -1.98
N ALA A 49 -13.46 -5.14 -2.33
CA ALA A 49 -13.54 -4.70 -3.71
C ALA A 49 -12.80 -5.75 -4.56
N PRO A 50 -13.46 -6.40 -5.54
CA PRO A 50 -12.77 -7.42 -6.32
C PRO A 50 -11.46 -6.84 -6.84
N VAL A 51 -10.41 -7.65 -6.78
CA VAL A 51 -9.03 -7.27 -7.07
C VAL A 51 -8.89 -6.45 -8.37
N GLU A 52 -9.78 -6.70 -9.33
CA GLU A 52 -9.95 -5.95 -10.58
C GLU A 52 -10.33 -4.46 -10.39
N GLN A 53 -11.16 -4.10 -9.40
CA GLN A 53 -11.52 -2.71 -9.08
C GLN A 53 -10.30 -1.93 -8.60
N TRP A 54 -9.42 -2.57 -7.82
CA TRP A 54 -8.15 -1.99 -7.40
C TRP A 54 -7.17 -1.81 -8.56
N ASP A 55 -7.13 -2.74 -9.51
CA ASP A 55 -6.33 -2.55 -10.73
C ASP A 55 -6.85 -1.39 -11.58
N ARG A 56 -8.16 -1.26 -11.73
CA ARG A 56 -8.77 -0.14 -12.45
C ARG A 56 -8.46 1.19 -11.76
N LEU A 57 -8.50 1.21 -10.42
CA LEU A 57 -8.10 2.39 -9.65
C LEU A 57 -6.62 2.69 -9.84
N ALA A 58 -5.74 1.69 -9.72
CA ALA A 58 -4.31 1.86 -9.91
C ALA A 58 -3.93 2.28 -11.35
N GLN A 59 -4.71 1.83 -12.34
CA GLN A 59 -4.58 2.29 -13.72
C GLN A 59 -4.89 3.78 -13.84
N CYS A 60 -5.88 4.29 -13.11
CA CYS A 60 -6.22 5.70 -13.09
C CYS A 60 -5.24 6.54 -12.26
N GLU A 61 -4.78 6.03 -11.11
CA GLU A 61 -3.95 6.75 -10.14
C GLU A 61 -2.45 6.74 -10.50
N ALA A 62 -1.96 5.62 -11.04
CA ALA A 62 -0.53 5.35 -11.23
C ALA A 62 -0.21 4.70 -12.59
N SER A 63 -1.13 4.76 -13.56
CA SER A 63 -1.00 4.06 -14.85
C SER A 63 -0.73 2.56 -14.72
N GLY A 64 -1.18 1.95 -13.61
CA GLY A 64 -1.00 0.53 -13.30
C GLY A 64 0.33 0.19 -12.65
N ASN A 65 1.20 1.19 -12.39
CA ASN A 65 2.50 0.97 -11.77
C ASN A 65 2.39 0.94 -10.24
N TRP A 66 2.37 -0.26 -9.67
CA TRP A 66 2.31 -0.47 -8.22
C TRP A 66 3.55 -0.04 -7.45
N HIS A 67 4.66 0.19 -8.13
CA HIS A 67 5.93 0.63 -7.54
C HIS A 67 6.25 2.09 -7.87
N ILE A 68 5.25 2.88 -8.29
CA ILE A 68 5.47 4.27 -8.68
C ILE A 68 5.90 5.12 -7.48
N ASN A 69 6.92 5.95 -7.73
CA ASN A 69 7.35 7.01 -6.84
C ASN A 69 7.86 8.17 -7.70
N THR A 70 6.98 9.14 -8.00
CA THR A 70 7.30 10.30 -8.82
C THR A 70 7.85 11.48 -8.00
N GLY A 71 7.99 11.33 -6.68
CA GLY A 71 8.39 12.42 -5.78
C GLY A 71 7.28 13.42 -5.47
N ASN A 72 6.03 13.11 -5.81
CA ASN A 72 4.85 13.97 -5.54
C ASN A 72 4.28 13.82 -4.10
N GLY A 73 4.93 13.03 -3.24
CA GLY A 73 4.49 12.77 -1.86
C GLY A 73 3.45 11.65 -1.71
N TYR A 74 3.10 10.97 -2.80
CA TYR A 74 2.24 9.78 -2.81
C TYR A 74 3.01 8.59 -3.38
N TYR A 75 2.64 7.39 -2.97
CA TYR A 75 3.41 6.18 -3.23
C TYR A 75 2.55 5.01 -3.68
N GLY A 76 3.08 4.24 -4.62
CA GLY A 76 2.49 2.97 -5.05
C GLY A 76 1.26 3.11 -5.93
N GLY A 77 0.66 1.97 -6.25
CA GLY A 77 -0.34 1.86 -7.33
C GLY A 77 -1.60 2.68 -7.10
N VAL A 78 -2.03 2.82 -5.85
CA VAL A 78 -3.22 3.60 -5.48
C VAL A 78 -2.88 4.90 -4.76
N GLN A 79 -1.65 5.41 -4.97
CA GLN A 79 -1.21 6.73 -4.51
C GLN A 79 -1.47 6.97 -3.01
N PHE A 80 -0.87 6.15 -2.15
CA PHE A 80 -0.97 6.34 -0.71
C PHE A 80 -0.17 7.55 -0.23
N ASN A 81 -0.78 8.36 0.64
CA ASN A 81 -0.04 9.26 1.51
C ASN A 81 0.71 8.46 2.59
N PRO A 82 1.99 8.76 2.92
CA PRO A 82 2.75 8.08 3.98
C PRO A 82 2.05 7.97 5.34
N ARG A 83 1.32 9.01 5.76
CA ARG A 83 0.58 9.00 7.03
C ARG A 83 -0.59 8.03 6.99
N THR A 84 -1.33 7.99 5.89
CA THR A 84 -2.42 7.03 5.70
C THR A 84 -1.87 5.60 5.65
N TRP A 85 -0.81 5.38 4.87
CA TRP A 85 -0.14 4.09 4.77
C TRP A 85 0.23 3.53 6.15
N THR A 86 0.92 4.33 6.96
CA THR A 86 1.35 3.92 8.30
C THR A 86 0.17 3.77 9.27
N SER A 87 -0.81 4.68 9.25
CA SER A 87 -1.98 4.64 10.15
C SER A 87 -2.88 3.42 9.93
N PHE A 88 -2.93 2.89 8.70
CA PHE A 88 -3.70 1.69 8.36
C PHE A 88 -2.86 0.40 8.39
N GLY A 89 -1.69 0.47 9.02
CA GLY A 89 -0.84 -0.68 9.30
C GLY A 89 0.04 -1.12 8.11
N GLY A 90 0.20 -0.32 7.07
CA GLY A 90 1.08 -0.63 5.94
C GLY A 90 2.55 -0.76 6.32
N GLY A 91 2.95 -0.15 7.43
CA GLY A 91 4.30 -0.28 8.00
C GLY A 91 4.73 -1.72 8.31
N GLN A 92 3.79 -2.65 8.46
CA GLN A 92 4.10 -4.08 8.64
C GLN A 92 4.60 -4.75 7.36
N PHE A 93 4.28 -4.18 6.19
CA PHE A 93 4.68 -4.69 4.89
C PHE A 93 5.92 -3.97 4.37
N ALA A 94 5.91 -2.64 4.43
CA ALA A 94 7.04 -1.82 4.02
C ALA A 94 6.98 -0.41 4.64
N PRO A 95 8.13 0.31 4.73
CA PRO A 95 8.15 1.70 5.19
C PRO A 95 7.32 2.66 4.33
N ARG A 96 7.11 2.35 3.05
CA ARG A 96 6.30 3.11 2.09
C ARG A 96 5.54 2.16 1.16
N ALA A 97 4.43 2.62 0.59
CA ALA A 97 3.57 1.79 -0.25
C ALA A 97 4.26 1.29 -1.53
N ASP A 98 5.08 2.10 -2.19
CA ASP A 98 5.80 1.73 -3.43
C ASP A 98 6.78 0.57 -3.24
N LEU A 99 7.22 0.32 -2.00
CA LEU A 99 8.12 -0.76 -1.62
C LEU A 99 7.39 -2.06 -1.25
N ALA A 100 6.07 -2.00 -1.07
CA ALA A 100 5.22 -3.16 -0.78
C ALA A 100 4.74 -3.79 -2.09
N SER A 101 4.44 -5.09 -2.04
CA SER A 101 3.79 -5.76 -3.17
C SER A 101 2.40 -5.17 -3.44
N ARG A 102 1.90 -5.37 -4.66
CA ARG A 102 0.55 -4.98 -5.05
C ARG A 102 -0.51 -5.51 -4.09
N GLU A 103 -0.44 -6.78 -3.72
CA GLU A 103 -1.41 -7.44 -2.84
C GLU A 103 -1.35 -6.85 -1.43
N GLN A 104 -0.15 -6.54 -0.93
CA GLN A 104 0.04 -5.87 0.35
C GLN A 104 -0.55 -4.46 0.35
N GLN A 105 -0.41 -3.72 -0.75
CA GLN A 105 -1.04 -2.41 -0.91
C GLN A 105 -2.57 -2.53 -0.93
N ILE A 106 -3.12 -3.53 -1.62
CA ILE A 106 -4.57 -3.80 -1.63
C ILE A 106 -5.07 -4.12 -0.23
N VAL A 107 -4.35 -4.92 0.57
CA VAL A 107 -4.74 -5.19 1.97
C VAL A 107 -4.87 -3.91 2.78
N VAL A 108 -3.95 -2.96 2.63
CA VAL A 108 -4.04 -1.66 3.32
C VAL A 108 -5.16 -0.80 2.73
N ALA A 109 -5.37 -0.86 1.42
CA ALA A 109 -6.40 -0.10 0.71
C ALA A 109 -7.80 -0.56 1.12
N GLU A 110 -8.02 -1.86 1.31
CA GLU A 110 -9.24 -2.44 1.86
C GLU A 110 -9.53 -1.94 3.28
N ARG A 111 -8.50 -1.81 4.13
CA ARG A 111 -8.69 -1.23 5.48
C ARG A 111 -9.08 0.24 5.42
N VAL A 112 -8.50 1.01 4.49
CA VAL A 112 -8.90 2.40 4.24
C VAL A 112 -10.33 2.46 3.70
N LEU A 113 -10.67 1.59 2.76
CA LEU A 113 -12.01 1.48 2.18
C LEU A 113 -13.05 1.17 3.26
N ALA A 114 -12.73 0.27 4.19
CA ALA A 114 -13.58 -0.09 5.32
C ALA A 114 -13.80 1.04 6.34
N VAL A 115 -13.09 2.16 6.26
CA VAL A 115 -13.27 3.33 7.15
C VAL A 115 -13.76 4.56 6.39
N GLN A 116 -13.24 4.81 5.20
CA GLN A 116 -13.47 6.04 4.43
C GLN A 116 -14.37 5.81 3.22
N GLY A 117 -14.61 4.55 2.83
CA GLY A 117 -15.21 4.18 1.57
C GLY A 117 -14.38 4.66 0.37
N TRP A 118 -14.97 4.60 -0.82
CA TRP A 118 -14.31 4.97 -2.07
C TRP A 118 -13.91 6.45 -2.18
N ARG A 119 -14.36 7.28 -1.23
CA ARG A 119 -14.04 8.72 -1.14
C ARG A 119 -12.58 9.00 -0.81
N ALA A 120 -11.84 8.01 -0.32
CA ALA A 120 -10.39 8.12 -0.11
C ALA A 120 -9.64 8.37 -1.43
N TRP A 121 -10.23 7.98 -2.57
CA TRP A 121 -9.72 8.22 -3.93
C TRP A 121 -10.73 9.02 -4.78
N PRO A 122 -10.95 10.31 -4.48
CA PRO A 122 -12.13 11.03 -4.94
C PRO A 122 -12.19 11.22 -6.47
N SER A 123 -11.04 11.40 -7.12
CA SER A 123 -10.98 11.66 -8.56
C SER A 123 -11.19 10.39 -9.37
N CYS A 124 -10.40 9.36 -9.09
CA CYS A 124 -10.45 8.12 -9.85
C CYS A 124 -11.66 7.25 -9.50
N SER A 125 -12.06 7.15 -8.23
CA SER A 125 -13.29 6.44 -7.86
C SER A 125 -14.51 7.00 -8.58
N ARG A 126 -14.63 8.34 -8.66
CA ARG A 126 -15.73 8.99 -9.39
C ARG A 126 -15.69 8.67 -10.89
N ARG A 127 -14.51 8.73 -11.53
CA ARG A 127 -14.37 8.40 -12.97
C ARG A 127 -14.71 6.93 -13.25
N LEU A 128 -14.39 6.04 -12.32
CA LEU A 128 -14.59 4.61 -12.46
C LEU A 128 -15.99 4.14 -12.03
N GLY A 129 -16.81 5.03 -11.45
CA GLY A 129 -18.12 4.68 -10.90
C GLY A 129 -18.03 3.84 -9.62
N LEU A 130 -16.89 3.88 -8.92
CA LEU A 130 -16.70 3.19 -7.65
C LEU A 130 -17.36 4.02 -6.54
N ASN A 131 -18.44 3.48 -5.97
CA ASN A 131 -19.27 4.12 -4.96
C ASN A 131 -19.56 3.14 -3.83
N GLY A 132 -19.81 3.66 -2.62
CA GLY A 132 -20.07 2.85 -1.42
C GLY A 132 -19.29 3.38 -0.21
N ALA A 133 -19.91 3.29 0.97
CA ALA A 133 -19.31 3.61 2.25
C ALA A 133 -18.57 2.39 2.82
N ALA A 134 -17.63 2.68 3.73
CA ALA A 134 -17.21 1.74 4.77
C ALA A 134 -18.38 0.90 5.27
N ASP A 135 -18.36 -0.42 5.06
CA ASP A 135 -19.37 -1.32 5.64
C ASP A 135 -19.29 -1.22 7.18
N PRO A 136 -20.35 -0.79 7.89
CA PRO A 136 -20.31 -0.71 9.35
C PRO A 136 -20.12 -2.09 10.02
N VAL A 137 -20.51 -3.17 9.34
CA VAL A 137 -20.26 -4.56 9.78
C VAL A 137 -18.78 -4.96 9.58
N GLY A 138 -18.09 -4.32 8.64
CA GLY A 138 -16.65 -4.50 8.42
C GLY A 138 -15.79 -3.88 9.54
N MET A 139 -16.28 -2.80 10.18
CA MET A 139 -15.63 -2.19 11.35
C MET A 139 -15.63 -3.12 12.56
N GLU A 140 -16.73 -3.83 12.85
CA GLU A 140 -16.78 -4.81 13.93
C GLU A 140 -15.84 -6.00 13.65
N ALA A 141 -15.81 -6.50 12.42
CA ALA A 141 -14.93 -7.60 12.01
C ALA A 141 -13.43 -7.22 12.05
N ALA A 142 -13.08 -5.97 11.70
CA ALA A 142 -11.71 -5.48 11.73
C ALA A 142 -11.20 -5.17 13.14
N LEU A 143 -12.10 -4.87 14.10
CA LEU A 143 -11.76 -4.68 15.51
C LEU A 143 -11.71 -6.00 16.29
N LEU A 144 -12.46 -7.02 15.86
CA LEU A 144 -12.52 -8.34 16.48
C LEU A 144 -11.47 -9.32 15.94
N HIS A 145 -10.88 -9.05 14.77
CA HIS A 145 -9.74 -9.82 14.28
C HIS A 145 -8.43 -9.10 14.63
N PRO A 146 -7.58 -9.66 15.51
CA PRO A 146 -6.21 -9.20 15.57
C PRO A 146 -5.61 -9.32 14.16
N ALA A 147 -4.85 -8.31 13.75
CA ALA A 147 -4.08 -8.38 12.51
C ALA A 147 -3.38 -9.76 12.49
N PRO A 148 -3.53 -10.56 11.41
CA PRO A 148 -2.84 -11.83 11.33
C PRO A 148 -1.37 -11.58 11.64
N ALA A 149 -0.78 -12.38 12.54
CA ALA A 149 0.65 -12.31 12.81
C ALA A 149 1.37 -12.23 11.46
N PRO A 150 2.39 -11.35 11.31
CA PRO A 150 3.03 -11.14 10.03
C PRO A 150 3.36 -12.51 9.45
N ALA A 151 2.79 -12.81 8.29
CA ALA A 151 3.22 -13.99 7.54
C ALA A 151 4.75 -13.89 7.44
N PRO A 152 5.50 -14.98 7.64
CA PRO A 152 6.93 -14.95 7.42
C PRO A 152 7.15 -14.30 6.05
N ALA A 153 8.01 -13.28 6.01
CA ALA A 153 8.32 -12.59 4.77
C ALA A 153 8.55 -13.66 3.71
N PRO A 154 7.89 -13.57 2.51
CA PRO A 154 8.11 -14.55 1.48
C PRO A 154 9.61 -14.67 1.29
N ALA A 155 10.13 -15.90 1.42
CA ALA A 155 11.52 -16.16 1.07
C ALA A 155 11.77 -15.51 -0.29
N PRO A 156 12.88 -14.79 -0.47
CA PRO A 156 13.17 -14.13 -1.73
C PRO A 156 12.93 -15.15 -2.84
N ALA A 157 12.06 -14.80 -3.79
CA ALA A 157 11.80 -15.66 -4.94
C ALA A 157 13.17 -16.08 -5.50
N PRO A 158 13.40 -17.38 -5.78
CA PRO A 158 14.63 -17.77 -6.44
C PRO A 158 14.73 -16.89 -7.69
N ALA A 159 15.88 -16.21 -7.81
CA ALA A 159 16.14 -15.36 -8.96
C ALA A 159 15.77 -16.16 -10.22
N PRO A 160 14.99 -15.57 -11.15
CA PRO A 160 14.61 -16.28 -12.36
C PRO A 160 15.89 -16.85 -12.97
N ALA A 161 15.89 -18.16 -13.24
CA ALA A 161 16.96 -18.77 -14.00
C ALA A 161 17.15 -17.89 -15.25
N PRO A 162 18.39 -17.45 -15.56
CA PRO A 162 18.62 -16.57 -16.68
C PRO A 162 17.96 -17.18 -17.91
N ALA A 163 17.11 -16.40 -18.59
CA ALA A 163 16.52 -16.84 -19.84
C ALA A 163 17.64 -17.34 -20.74
N PRO A 164 17.51 -18.52 -21.38
CA PRO A 164 18.49 -18.95 -22.36
C PRO A 164 18.63 -17.84 -23.38
N ALA A 165 19.86 -17.35 -23.53
CA ALA A 165 20.17 -16.24 -24.41
C ALA A 165 19.62 -16.56 -25.82
N PRO A 166 19.04 -15.56 -26.53
CA PRO A 166 18.65 -15.76 -27.92
C PRO A 166 19.86 -16.30 -28.69
N ALA A 167 19.64 -17.35 -29.48
CA ALA A 167 20.68 -17.95 -30.30
C ALA A 167 21.37 -16.83 -31.11
N PRO A 168 22.70 -16.69 -31.01
CA PRO A 168 23.41 -15.61 -31.67
C PRO A 168 23.26 -15.74 -33.18
N ALA A 169 22.93 -14.63 -33.84
CA ALA A 169 23.16 -14.49 -35.28
C ALA A 169 24.64 -14.81 -35.57
N PRO A 170 24.96 -15.47 -36.70
CA PRO A 170 26.33 -15.89 -36.99
C PRO A 170 27.27 -14.69 -36.96
N ALA A 171 28.20 -14.71 -36.01
CA ALA A 171 29.19 -13.67 -35.82
C ALA A 171 30.29 -13.76 -36.91
N PRO A 172 30.85 -12.62 -37.33
CA PRO A 172 32.05 -12.59 -38.17
C PRO A 172 33.25 -13.22 -37.46
N ALA A 173 34.22 -13.69 -38.26
CA ALA A 173 35.40 -14.44 -37.87
C ALA A 173 36.22 -13.82 -36.70
N PRO A 174 36.94 -14.65 -35.92
CA PRO A 174 37.29 -14.34 -34.53
C PRO A 174 38.49 -13.40 -34.38
N ALA A 175 38.35 -12.42 -33.47
CA ALA A 175 39.46 -11.79 -32.75
C ALA A 175 39.59 -12.47 -31.37
N PRO A 176 40.81 -12.55 -30.79
CA PRO A 176 41.11 -13.52 -29.73
C PRO A 176 40.39 -13.21 -28.42
N VAL A 177 39.84 -14.27 -27.81
CA VAL A 177 39.32 -14.29 -26.44
C VAL A 177 40.45 -14.16 -25.44
N VAL A 178 40.29 -13.27 -24.46
CA VAL A 178 41.11 -13.28 -23.24
C VAL A 178 40.23 -13.83 -22.13
N GLU A 179 40.62 -15.02 -21.69
CA GLU A 179 40.38 -15.58 -20.36
C GLU A 179 40.43 -14.47 -19.29
N ALA A 180 39.52 -14.51 -18.31
CA ALA A 180 39.54 -13.58 -17.19
C ALA A 180 40.85 -13.76 -16.41
N ALA A 181 41.84 -12.93 -16.74
CA ALA A 181 43.03 -12.74 -15.96
C ALA A 181 42.64 -12.32 -14.53
N PRO A 182 43.41 -12.68 -13.49
CA PRO A 182 43.22 -12.10 -12.17
C PRO A 182 43.20 -10.58 -12.35
N ALA A 183 42.16 -9.90 -11.84
CA ALA A 183 42.11 -8.45 -11.86
C ALA A 183 43.44 -7.97 -11.29
N ALA A 184 44.30 -7.44 -12.17
CA ALA A 184 45.59 -6.92 -11.74
C ALA A 184 45.27 -5.90 -10.65
N LEU A 185 45.82 -6.13 -9.45
CA LEU A 185 45.67 -5.23 -8.30
C LEU A 185 45.93 -3.81 -8.79
N ARG A 186 44.85 -3.03 -8.98
CA ARG A 186 44.98 -1.65 -9.42
C ARG A 186 45.53 -0.91 -8.22
N THR A 187 46.65 -0.23 -8.38
CA THR A 187 47.26 0.54 -7.29
C THR A 187 47.12 2.03 -7.58
N HIS A 188 46.84 2.82 -6.54
CA HIS A 188 46.71 4.28 -6.63
C HIS A 188 47.62 4.94 -5.62
N VAL A 189 48.38 5.94 -6.05
CA VAL A 189 49.27 6.72 -5.17
C VAL A 189 48.50 7.94 -4.69
N VAL A 190 48.34 8.08 -3.37
CA VAL A 190 47.59 9.19 -2.77
C VAL A 190 48.26 10.52 -3.09
N ALA A 191 47.53 11.41 -3.77
CA ALA A 191 47.95 12.77 -4.06
C ALA A 191 47.58 13.74 -2.91
N PRO A 192 48.21 14.93 -2.84
CA PRO A 192 47.85 15.94 -1.84
C PRO A 192 46.36 16.31 -1.88
N GLY A 193 45.71 16.23 -0.72
CA GLY A 193 44.29 16.59 -0.56
C GLY A 193 43.30 15.54 -1.07
N GLU A 194 43.76 14.33 -1.42
CA GLU A 194 42.87 13.21 -1.69
C GLU A 194 42.27 12.62 -0.41
N THR A 195 41.11 11.98 -0.57
CA THR A 195 40.43 11.20 0.47
C THR A 195 40.09 9.83 -0.11
N LEU A 196 39.97 8.80 0.73
CA LEU A 196 39.54 7.46 0.26
C LEU A 196 38.22 7.51 -0.51
N TYR A 197 37.31 8.41 -0.14
CA TYR A 197 36.06 8.65 -0.86
C TYR A 197 36.29 9.12 -2.31
N ARG A 198 37.12 10.16 -2.51
CA ARG A 198 37.43 10.65 -3.87
C ARG A 198 38.21 9.63 -4.69
N ILE A 199 39.13 8.90 -4.06
CA ILE A 199 39.92 7.86 -4.73
C ILE A 199 39.01 6.74 -5.22
N ALA A 200 38.09 6.26 -4.39
CA ALA A 200 37.16 5.19 -4.77
C ALA A 200 36.18 5.60 -5.87
N VAL A 201 35.63 6.82 -5.79
CA VAL A 201 34.71 7.35 -6.80
C VAL A 201 35.43 7.58 -8.14
N ASN A 202 36.61 8.18 -8.13
CA ASN A 202 37.36 8.50 -9.36
C ASN A 202 37.89 7.24 -10.06
N ASN A 203 38.18 6.18 -9.32
CA ASN A 203 38.68 4.91 -9.87
C ASN A 203 37.57 3.86 -10.07
N GLY A 204 36.30 4.20 -9.79
CA GLY A 204 35.17 3.31 -10.00
C GLY A 204 35.20 2.04 -9.14
N VAL A 205 35.72 2.13 -7.91
CA VAL A 205 35.84 0.98 -7.00
C VAL A 205 34.45 0.54 -6.54
N VAL A 206 34.09 -0.71 -6.84
CA VAL A 206 32.85 -1.33 -6.38
C VAL A 206 32.91 -1.51 -4.86
N GLY A 207 31.90 -1.00 -4.14
CA GLY A 207 31.91 -0.95 -2.67
C GLY A 207 32.56 0.32 -2.09
N GLY A 208 33.00 1.25 -2.95
CA GLY A 208 33.40 2.59 -2.56
C GLY A 208 34.63 2.63 -1.63
N TYR A 209 34.73 3.68 -0.84
CA TYR A 209 35.90 3.90 0.03
C TYR A 209 36.08 2.83 1.10
N VAL A 210 34.99 2.16 1.50
CA VAL A 210 34.99 1.08 2.49
C VAL A 210 35.72 -0.14 1.94
N ALA A 211 35.55 -0.45 0.65
CA ALA A 211 36.28 -1.52 -0.02
C ALA A 211 37.78 -1.19 -0.10
N VAL A 212 38.13 0.04 -0.47
CA VAL A 212 39.52 0.52 -0.47
C VAL A 212 40.14 0.47 0.93
N TRP A 213 39.42 0.92 1.96
CA TRP A 213 39.92 0.87 3.34
C TRP A 213 40.13 -0.57 3.83
N ASN A 214 39.18 -1.47 3.59
CA ASN A 214 39.30 -2.87 4.00
C ASN A 214 40.48 -3.57 3.31
N ALA A 215 40.71 -3.31 2.02
CA ALA A 215 41.84 -3.85 1.27
C ALA A 215 43.20 -3.34 1.79
N ASN A 216 43.23 -2.17 2.43
CA ASN A 216 44.45 -1.50 2.90
C ASN A 216 44.50 -1.36 4.43
N ARG A 217 43.69 -2.13 5.18
CA ARG A 217 43.53 -1.94 6.64
C ARG A 217 44.85 -2.09 7.40
N ALA A 218 45.75 -2.94 6.90
CA ALA A 218 47.10 -3.11 7.45
C ALA A 218 48.00 -1.87 7.30
N ALA A 219 47.77 -1.03 6.28
CA ALA A 219 48.55 0.18 6.02
C ALA A 219 47.89 1.46 6.56
N ILE A 220 46.56 1.50 6.64
CA ILE A 220 45.78 2.67 7.08
C ILE A 220 45.44 2.61 8.57
N GLY A 221 45.35 1.41 9.15
CA GLY A 221 44.91 1.19 10.52
C GLY A 221 43.40 1.39 10.70
N ASP A 222 42.97 1.54 11.95
CA ASP A 222 41.56 1.58 12.33
C ASP A 222 40.84 2.88 11.89
N ASN A 223 41.58 3.93 11.55
CA ASN A 223 41.01 5.20 11.09
C ASN A 223 41.11 5.32 9.55
N PRO A 224 40.00 5.22 8.79
CA PRO A 224 40.01 5.34 7.33
C PRO A 224 40.41 6.73 6.81
N ALA A 225 40.45 7.76 7.67
CA ALA A 225 40.92 9.09 7.28
C ALA A 225 42.46 9.24 7.32
N HIS A 226 43.20 8.28 7.88
CA HIS A 226 44.66 8.33 7.99
C HIS A 226 45.32 7.79 6.71
N ILE A 227 45.28 8.57 5.63
CA ILE A 227 46.07 8.32 4.43
C ILE A 227 47.15 9.39 4.27
N VAL A 228 48.33 8.98 3.81
CA VAL A 228 49.49 9.86 3.64
C VAL A 228 49.76 10.07 2.15
N VAL A 229 50.16 11.28 1.76
CA VAL A 229 50.56 11.58 0.38
C VAL A 229 51.73 10.67 -0.02
N GLY A 230 51.67 10.08 -1.21
CA GLY A 230 52.64 9.11 -1.71
C GLY A 230 52.38 7.67 -1.26
N GLN A 231 51.39 7.43 -0.40
CA GLN A 231 50.99 6.09 0.02
C GLN A 231 50.36 5.34 -1.15
N VAL A 232 50.81 4.12 -1.40
CA VAL A 232 50.26 3.24 -2.42
C VAL A 232 49.07 2.48 -1.82
N LEU A 233 47.90 2.62 -2.44
CA LEU A 233 46.68 1.92 -2.05
C LEU A 233 46.32 0.87 -3.08
N VAL A 234 45.92 -0.30 -2.60
CA VAL A 234 45.30 -1.36 -3.41
C VAL A 234 43.83 -1.02 -3.63
N LEU A 235 43.40 -1.02 -4.89
CA LEU A 235 42.01 -0.81 -5.31
C LEU A 235 41.41 -2.16 -5.73
N PRO A 236 40.41 -2.67 -4.99
CA PRO A 236 39.69 -3.90 -5.34
C PRO A 236 38.70 -3.72 -6.50
#